data_AF-A0A9C8MNL3-F1
#
_entry.id   AF-A0A9C8MNL3-F1
#
_cell.length_a   1.000
_cell.length_b   1.000
_cell.length_c   1.000
_cell.angle_alpha   90.00
_cell.angle_beta   90.00
_cell.angle_gamma   90.00
#
_symmetry.space_group_name_H-M   'P 1'
#
loop_
_entity.id
_entity.type
_entity.pdbx_description
1 polymer ?
#
loop_
_entity_poly.entity_id
_entity_poly.type
_entity_poly.pdbx_seq_one_letter_code
_entity_poly.pdbx_strand_id
1 'polypeptide(L)'
;MIKWHPSTTSIIRNTKPHRKINAAPPVILAGSFMCLIIIGTFLLMLPNSTTHSITWWQSLFTATSAVTVTGLVVVDTGTSFTLFGQTVIAILIQCGGIGLMTFAVVTLIALGGKIGFLQQVVAKEAFNQTDASMILSVAKSVLLFS
;
A
#
# COMPACT_ATOMS: atom_id res chain seq x y z
N MET A 1 57.58 -12.30 -20.21
CA MET A 1 56.71 -13.13 -19.33
C MET A 1 56.22 -12.27 -18.18
N ILE A 2 54.98 -11.78 -18.23
CA ILE A 2 54.31 -11.12 -17.11
C ILE A 2 52.93 -11.75 -17.03
N LYS A 3 52.75 -12.67 -16.06
CA LYS A 3 51.45 -13.27 -15.77
C LYS A 3 50.68 -12.30 -14.88
N TRP A 4 49.79 -11.51 -15.48
CA TRP A 4 48.71 -10.87 -14.73
C TRP A 4 47.79 -11.98 -14.17
N HIS A 5 47.52 -11.95 -12.86
CA HIS A 5 46.54 -12.82 -12.21
C HIS A 5 45.65 -11.98 -11.29
N PRO A 6 44.50 -11.47 -11.76
CA PRO A 6 43.53 -10.84 -10.89
C PRO A 6 42.78 -11.93 -10.12
N SER A 7 43.08 -12.09 -8.83
CA SER A 7 42.21 -12.85 -7.92
C SER A 7 40.92 -12.07 -7.70
N THR A 8 39.94 -12.26 -8.60
CA THR A 8 38.57 -11.82 -8.38
C THR A 8 37.95 -12.70 -7.31
N THR A 9 38.04 -12.25 -6.06
CA THR A 9 37.26 -12.82 -4.95
C THR A 9 35.78 -12.59 -5.27
N SER A 10 35.11 -13.61 -5.77
CA SER A 10 33.68 -13.56 -6.01
C SER A 10 32.97 -13.44 -4.65
N ILE A 11 32.41 -12.27 -4.38
CA ILE A 11 31.53 -12.07 -3.22
C ILE A 11 30.27 -12.90 -3.49
N ILE A 12 30.25 -14.14 -3.02
CA ILE A 12 29.10 -15.04 -3.10
C ILE A 12 28.02 -14.44 -2.17
N ARG A 13 27.13 -13.64 -2.74
CA ARG A 13 25.91 -13.16 -2.05
C ARG A 13 25.01 -14.39 -1.80
N ASN A 14 25.12 -14.96 -0.61
CA ASN A 14 24.21 -16.00 -0.13
C ASN A 14 22.85 -15.35 0.21
N THR A 15 22.03 -15.10 -0.80
CA THR A 15 20.65 -14.65 -0.61
C THR A 15 19.85 -15.83 -0.10
N LYS A 16 19.52 -15.84 1.21
CA LYS A 16 18.60 -16.82 1.81
C LYS A 16 17.33 -16.87 0.96
N PRO A 17 16.87 -18.06 0.52
CA PRO A 17 15.67 -18.16 -0.29
C PRO A 17 14.49 -17.67 0.54
N HIS A 18 13.96 -16.48 0.23
CA HIS A 18 12.69 -16.02 0.77
C HIS A 18 11.64 -17.06 0.38
N ARG A 19 10.98 -17.61 1.39
CA ARG A 19 9.91 -18.61 1.26
C ARG A 19 8.85 -18.07 0.29
N LYS A 20 8.83 -18.57 -0.95
CA LYS A 20 7.86 -18.19 -1.96
C LYS A 20 6.49 -18.64 -1.49
N ILE A 21 5.63 -17.68 -1.15
CA ILE A 21 4.23 -17.95 -0.84
C ILE A 21 3.57 -18.24 -2.19
N ASN A 22 3.17 -19.50 -2.43
CA ASN A 22 2.50 -19.93 -3.66
C ASN A 22 1.00 -19.51 -3.62
N ALA A 23 0.72 -18.23 -3.43
CA ALA A 23 -0.63 -17.69 -3.43
C ALA A 23 -0.81 -16.77 -4.64
N ALA A 24 -1.96 -16.88 -5.31
CA ALA A 24 -2.30 -15.97 -6.41
C ALA A 24 -2.35 -14.53 -5.88
N PRO A 25 -1.84 -13.52 -6.63
CA PRO A 25 -1.85 -12.12 -6.20
C PRO A 25 -3.21 -11.60 -5.68
N PRO A 26 -4.37 -11.99 -6.26
CA PRO A 26 -5.67 -11.61 -5.73
C PRO A 26 -5.97 -12.17 -4.33
N VAL A 27 -5.50 -13.38 -4.02
CA VAL A 27 -5.71 -14.03 -2.71
C VAL A 27 -4.93 -13.29 -1.62
N ILE A 28 -3.72 -12.84 -1.94
CA ILE A 28 -2.89 -12.06 -1.01
C ILE A 28 -3.58 -10.72 -0.69
N LEU A 29 -4.15 -10.05 -1.69
CA LEU A 29 -4.91 -8.81 -1.50
C LEU A 29 -6.19 -9.05 -0.67
N ALA A 30 -6.98 -10.05 -1.03
CA ALA A 30 -8.20 -10.36 -0.30
C ALA A 30 -7.89 -10.70 1.18
N GLY A 31 -6.81 -11.43 1.43
CA GLY A 31 -6.34 -11.75 2.78
C GLY A 31 -5.91 -10.52 3.58
N SER A 32 -5.18 -9.58 2.96
CA SER A 32 -4.77 -8.35 3.66
C SER A 32 -5.97 -7.45 3.97
N PHE A 33 -6.95 -7.38 3.07
CA PHE A 33 -8.17 -6.59 3.26
C PHE A 33 -9.03 -7.18 4.36
N MET A 34 -9.22 -8.50 4.35
CA MET A 34 -9.96 -9.19 5.40
C MET A 34 -9.33 -8.95 6.78
N CYS A 35 -8.00 -9.02 6.87
CA CYS A 35 -7.27 -8.73 8.11
C CYS A 35 -7.51 -7.29 8.59
N LEU A 36 -7.36 -6.30 7.71
CA LEU A 36 -7.60 -4.89 8.02
C LEU A 36 -9.05 -4.62 8.45
N ILE A 37 -10.03 -5.24 7.79
CA ILE A 37 -11.45 -5.10 8.13
C ILE A 37 -11.73 -5.64 9.53
N ILE A 38 -11.22 -6.83 9.85
CA ILE A 38 -11.40 -7.43 11.18
C ILE A 38 -10.79 -6.54 12.26
N ILE A 39 -9.53 -6.12 12.08
CA ILE A 39 -8.83 -5.24 13.01
C ILE A 39 -9.59 -3.92 13.16
N GLY A 40 -9.97 -3.29 12.05
CA GLY A 40 -10.73 -2.04 12.03
C GLY A 40 -12.06 -2.15 12.76
N THR A 41 -12.79 -3.26 12.55
CA THR A 41 -14.06 -3.53 13.23
C THR A 41 -13.88 -3.61 14.73
N PHE A 42 -12.86 -4.33 15.21
CA PHE A 42 -12.55 -4.41 16.64
C PHE A 42 -12.16 -3.05 17.23
N LEU A 43 -11.34 -2.27 16.53
CA LEU A 43 -10.96 -0.92 16.96
C LEU A 43 -12.16 0.03 17.00
N LEU A 44 -13.08 -0.06 16.04
CA LEU A 44 -14.28 0.79 15.99
C LEU A 44 -15.32 0.39 17.03
N MET A 45 -15.34 -0.88 17.45
CA MET A 45 -16.25 -1.40 18.46
C MET A 45 -15.82 -1.03 19.90
N LEU A 46 -14.60 -0.50 20.10
CA LEU A 46 -14.16 -0.02 21.41
C LEU A 46 -15.06 1.15 21.90
N PRO A 47 -15.39 1.21 23.21
CA PRO A 47 -16.19 2.30 23.76
C PRO A 47 -15.51 3.67 23.63
N ASN A 48 -14.18 3.71 23.47
CA ASN A 48 -13.45 4.96 23.25
C ASN A 48 -13.60 5.51 21.81
N SER A 49 -14.07 4.69 20.86
CA SER A 49 -14.23 5.06 19.45
C SER A 49 -15.58 5.69 19.14
N THR A 50 -16.58 5.54 20.02
CA THR A 50 -17.98 5.82 19.72
C THR A 50 -18.60 6.71 20.79
N THR A 51 -19.37 7.70 20.36
CA THR A 51 -20.13 8.60 21.24
C THR A 51 -21.50 8.02 21.60
N HIS A 52 -22.04 7.18 20.71
CA HIS A 52 -23.30 6.47 20.85
C HIS A 52 -23.10 4.96 20.66
N SER A 53 -23.96 4.16 21.25
CA SER A 53 -23.95 2.71 21.11
C SER A 53 -24.21 2.31 19.66
N ILE A 54 -23.17 1.89 18.94
CA ILE A 54 -23.30 1.32 17.60
C ILE A 54 -23.39 -0.20 17.64
N THR A 55 -24.12 -0.78 16.70
CA THR A 55 -24.22 -2.23 16.55
C THR A 55 -22.97 -2.80 15.88
N TRP A 56 -22.67 -4.08 16.13
CA TRP A 56 -21.54 -4.77 15.51
C TRP A 56 -21.58 -4.72 13.97
N TRP A 57 -22.77 -4.84 13.38
CA TRP A 57 -22.98 -4.73 11.93
C TRP A 57 -22.63 -3.35 11.37
N GLN A 58 -22.92 -2.29 12.12
CA GLN A 58 -22.53 -0.92 11.73
C GLN A 58 -21.01 -0.76 11.77
N SER A 59 -20.33 -1.27 12.81
CA SER A 59 -18.87 -1.24 12.89
C SER A 59 -18.21 -2.00 11.75
N LEU A 60 -18.71 -3.19 11.42
CA LEU A 60 -18.20 -4.03 10.33
C LEU A 60 -18.40 -3.37 8.97
N PHE A 61 -19.59 -2.81 8.72
CA PHE A 61 -19.88 -2.11 7.47
C PHE A 61 -18.99 -0.88 7.31
N THR A 62 -18.88 -0.04 8.35
CA THR A 62 -18.03 1.15 8.34
C THR A 62 -16.56 0.80 8.11
N ALA A 63 -16.04 -0.24 8.78
CA ALA A 63 -14.68 -0.72 8.56
C ALA A 63 -14.46 -1.21 7.11
N THR A 64 -15.41 -1.96 6.56
CA THR A 64 -15.34 -2.47 5.17
C THR A 64 -15.38 -1.35 4.15
N SER A 65 -16.29 -0.39 4.33
CA SER A 65 -16.43 0.78 3.47
C SER A 65 -15.17 1.67 3.51
N ALA A 66 -14.60 1.86 4.69
CA ALA A 66 -13.35 2.60 4.86
C ALA A 66 -12.18 1.91 4.15
N VAL A 67 -11.95 0.61 4.39
CA VAL A 67 -10.85 -0.16 3.76
C VAL A 67 -11.00 -0.25 2.24
N THR A 68 -12.23 -0.33 1.73
CA THR A 68 -12.47 -0.35 0.28
C THR A 68 -12.57 1.05 -0.33
N VAL A 69 -12.48 2.10 0.48
CA VAL A 69 -12.55 3.51 0.06
C VAL A 69 -13.84 3.82 -0.72
N THR A 70 -14.96 3.16 -0.37
CA THR A 70 -16.25 3.40 -1.04
C THR A 70 -16.93 4.67 -0.55
N GLY A 71 -16.73 5.03 0.72
CA GLY A 71 -17.32 6.23 1.33
C GLY A 71 -18.80 6.06 1.76
N LEU A 72 -19.31 4.83 1.82
CA LEU A 72 -20.65 4.55 2.33
C LEU A 72 -20.64 4.49 3.87
N VAL A 73 -21.61 5.12 4.50
CA VAL A 73 -21.74 5.16 5.97
C VAL A 73 -23.18 4.81 6.37
N VAL A 74 -23.34 3.94 7.37
CA VAL A 74 -24.66 3.56 7.92
C VAL A 74 -25.07 4.49 9.08
N VAL A 75 -24.08 5.06 9.74
CA VAL A 75 -24.23 6.04 10.83
C VAL A 75 -23.27 7.20 10.54
N ASP A 76 -23.69 8.41 10.89
CA ASP A 76 -22.90 9.61 10.57
C ASP A 76 -21.54 9.59 11.28
N THR A 77 -20.47 9.66 10.50
CA THR A 77 -19.09 9.56 10.99
C THR A 77 -18.69 10.75 11.86
N GLY A 78 -19.24 11.94 11.56
CA GLY A 78 -18.91 13.18 12.25
C GLY A 78 -19.45 13.25 13.67
N THR A 79 -20.66 12.71 13.89
CA THR A 79 -21.35 12.76 15.19
C THR A 79 -21.26 11.47 15.98
N SER A 80 -21.19 10.31 15.32
CA SER A 80 -21.27 8.98 15.98
C SER A 80 -19.93 8.44 16.45
N PHE A 81 -18.83 8.91 15.87
CA PHE A 81 -17.47 8.48 16.24
C PHE A 81 -16.73 9.61 16.95
N THR A 82 -15.95 9.24 17.96
CA THR A 82 -15.03 10.16 18.63
C THR A 82 -13.86 10.50 17.70
N LEU A 83 -13.04 11.49 18.09
CA LEU A 83 -11.77 11.79 17.41
C LEU A 83 -10.89 10.54 17.23
N PHE A 84 -10.89 9.63 18.20
CA PHE A 84 -10.17 8.36 18.09
C PHE A 84 -10.76 7.47 16.99
N GLY A 85 -12.09 7.28 16.97
CA GLY A 85 -12.77 6.50 15.92
C GLY A 85 -12.57 7.09 14.52
N GLN A 86 -12.64 8.41 14.38
CA GLN A 86 -12.38 9.11 13.12
C GLN A 86 -10.94 8.89 12.64
N THR A 87 -9.96 8.93 13.55
CA THR A 87 -8.56 8.65 13.24
C THR A 87 -8.38 7.20 12.75
N VAL A 88 -9.04 6.23 13.39
CA VAL A 88 -9.04 4.84 12.94
C VAL A 88 -9.60 4.72 11.53
N ILE A 89 -10.73 5.37 11.24
CA ILE A 89 -11.35 5.36 9.91
C ILE A 89 -10.40 5.97 8.87
N ALA A 90 -9.75 7.09 9.18
CA ALA A 90 -8.78 7.72 8.28
C ALA A 90 -7.60 6.79 7.97
N ILE A 91 -7.08 6.08 8.98
CA ILE A 91 -6.00 5.09 8.79
C ILE A 91 -6.47 3.93 7.91
N LEU A 92 -7.69 3.41 8.14
CA LEU A 92 -8.26 2.33 7.31
C LEU A 92 -8.42 2.76 5.85
N ILE A 93 -8.87 3.99 5.60
CA ILE A 93 -8.96 4.57 4.25
C ILE A 93 -7.58 4.62 3.59
N GLN A 94 -6.57 5.12 4.30
CA GLN A 94 -5.22 5.25 3.76
C GLN A 94 -4.60 3.89 3.44
N CYS A 95 -4.68 2.94 4.37
CA CYS A 95 -4.18 1.58 4.18
C CYS A 95 -4.91 0.85 3.05
N GLY A 96 -6.23 1.01 2.98
CA GLY A 96 -7.08 0.47 1.93
C GLY A 96 -6.74 1.01 0.54
N GLY A 97 -6.60 2.33 0.43
CA GLY A 97 -6.25 3.02 -0.82
C GLY A 97 -4.90 2.60 -1.38
N ILE A 98 -3.86 2.51 -0.53
CA ILE A 98 -2.52 2.04 -0.96
C ILE A 98 -2.60 0.59 -1.46
N GLY A 99 -3.38 -0.26 -0.78
CA GLY A 99 -3.57 -1.66 -1.15
C GLY A 99 -4.25 -1.85 -2.51
N LEU A 100 -5.37 -1.15 -2.75
CA LEU A 100 -6.09 -1.22 -4.02
C LEU A 100 -5.25 -0.69 -5.19
N MET A 101 -4.55 0.44 -5.01
CA MET A 101 -3.72 1.04 -6.06
C MET A 101 -2.56 0.12 -6.44
N THR A 102 -1.88 -0.47 -5.44
CA THR A 102 -0.79 -1.41 -5.70
C THR A 102 -1.28 -2.64 -6.48
N PHE A 103 -2.44 -3.19 -6.11
CA PHE A 103 -3.03 -4.31 -6.82
C PHE A 103 -3.43 -3.96 -8.25
N ALA A 104 -4.01 -2.78 -8.46
CA ALA A 104 -4.39 -2.31 -9.79
C ALA A 104 -3.16 -2.22 -10.71
N VAL A 105 -2.06 -1.64 -10.22
CA VAL A 105 -0.79 -1.54 -10.97
C VAL A 105 -0.20 -2.91 -11.28
N VAL A 106 -0.12 -3.82 -10.30
CA VAL A 106 0.42 -5.17 -10.51
C VAL A 106 -0.44 -5.95 -11.52
N THR A 107 -1.76 -5.85 -11.40
CA THR A 107 -2.71 -6.48 -12.33
C THR A 107 -2.54 -5.92 -13.74
N LEU A 108 -2.42 -4.60 -13.90
CA LEU A 108 -2.20 -3.96 -15.20
C LEU A 108 -0.89 -4.42 -15.86
N ILE A 109 0.19 -4.52 -15.08
CA ILE A 109 1.48 -5.04 -15.56
C ILE A 109 1.33 -6.52 -15.97
N ALA A 110 0.65 -7.33 -15.15
CA ALA A 110 0.44 -8.76 -15.41
C ALA A 110 -0.43 -9.02 -16.66
N LEU A 111 -1.40 -8.15 -16.95
CA LEU A 111 -2.24 -8.21 -18.16
C LEU A 111 -1.48 -7.80 -19.44
N GLY A 112 -0.20 -7.46 -19.35
CA GLY A 112 0.61 -7.08 -20.50
C GLY A 112 0.60 -5.59 -20.78
N GLY A 113 0.51 -4.76 -19.73
CA GLY A 113 0.97 -3.37 -19.75
C GLY A 113 2.45 -3.31 -20.12
N LYS A 114 2.75 -3.52 -21.40
CA LYS A 114 4.08 -3.38 -21.96
C LYS A 114 4.39 -1.90 -21.93
N ILE A 115 5.19 -1.46 -20.96
CA ILE A 115 6.02 -0.28 -21.15
C ILE A 115 6.76 -0.53 -22.47
N GLY A 116 6.36 0.19 -23.52
CA GLY A 116 6.95 0.01 -24.84
C GLY A 116 8.45 0.27 -24.77
N PHE A 117 9.23 -0.35 -25.64
CA PHE A 117 10.69 -0.17 -25.69
C PHE A 117 11.09 1.31 -25.71
N LEU A 118 10.29 2.15 -26.40
CA LEU A 118 10.40 3.61 -26.41
C LEU A 118 10.20 4.26 -25.03
N GLN A 119 9.23 3.82 -24.24
CA GLN A 119 9.03 4.33 -22.87
C GLN A 119 10.16 3.87 -21.94
N GLN A 120 10.75 2.69 -22.17
CA GLN A 120 11.96 2.26 -21.46
C GLN A 120 13.19 3.10 -21.82
N VAL A 121 13.36 3.49 -23.08
CA VAL A 121 14.47 4.35 -23.53
C VAL A 121 14.30 5.78 -23.01
N VAL A 122 13.11 6.36 -23.12
CA VAL A 122 12.80 7.69 -22.58
C VAL A 122 12.91 7.71 -21.06
N ALA A 123 12.45 6.66 -20.37
CA ALA A 123 12.66 6.52 -18.93
C ALA A 123 14.15 6.43 -18.60
N LYS A 124 14.94 5.64 -19.34
CA LYS A 124 16.40 5.56 -19.13
C LYS A 124 17.11 6.88 -19.39
N GLU A 125 16.72 7.66 -20.39
CA GLU A 125 17.27 9.00 -20.63
C GLU A 125 16.86 10.00 -19.53
N ALA A 126 15.60 9.95 -19.07
CA ALA A 126 15.13 10.76 -17.96
C ALA A 126 15.82 10.39 -16.63
N PHE A 127 16.11 9.10 -16.42
CA PHE A 127 16.85 8.59 -15.25
C PHE A 127 18.36 8.80 -15.34
N ASN A 128 18.92 8.92 -16.56
CA ASN A 128 20.33 9.26 -16.77
C ASN A 128 20.63 10.76 -16.49
N GLN A 129 19.60 11.55 -16.20
CA GLN A 129 19.69 12.98 -15.86
C GLN A 129 18.90 13.34 -14.60
N THR A 130 18.73 12.42 -13.63
CA THR A 130 18.09 12.78 -12.37
C THR A 130 19.14 13.11 -11.32
N ASP A 131 19.48 14.40 -11.23
CA ASP A 131 20.03 14.97 -10.01
C ASP A 131 19.19 14.50 -8.81
N ALA A 132 19.84 13.92 -7.80
CA ALA A 132 19.20 13.47 -6.58
C ALA A 132 18.33 14.56 -5.92
N SER A 133 18.61 15.84 -6.22
CA SER A 133 17.84 17.01 -5.76
C SER A 133 16.40 17.05 -6.29
N MET A 134 16.14 16.55 -7.51
CA MET A 134 14.81 16.59 -8.12
C MET A 134 13.87 15.54 -7.52
N ILE A 135 14.41 14.35 -7.20
CA ILE A 135 13.67 13.30 -6.50
C ILE A 135 13.30 13.77 -5.09
N LEU A 136 14.22 14.45 -4.40
CA LEU A 136 13.97 15.06 -3.09
C LEU A 136 12.93 16.20 -3.15
N SER A 137 12.91 16.98 -4.23
CA SER A 137 11.94 18.07 -4.41
C SER A 137 10.53 17.53 -4.71
N VAL A 138 10.42 16.52 -5.57
CA VAL A 138 9.14 15.86 -5.87
C VAL A 138 8.61 15.12 -4.64
N ALA A 139 9.45 14.39 -3.91
CA ALA A 139 9.07 13.73 -2.66
C ALA A 139 8.61 14.74 -1.59
N LYS A 140 9.30 15.88 -1.46
CA LYS A 140 8.87 16.97 -0.55
C LYS A 140 7.54 17.58 -1.00
N SER A 141 7.34 17.79 -2.29
CA SER A 141 6.12 18.43 -2.79
C SER A 141 4.89 17.55 -2.59
N VAL A 142 5.03 16.23 -2.76
CA VAL A 142 3.96 15.27 -2.46
C VAL A 142 3.68 15.17 -0.96
N LEU A 143 4.72 15.21 -0.10
CA LEU A 143 4.54 15.20 1.36
C LEU A 143 4.00 16.51 1.94
N LEU A 144 4.21 17.65 1.26
CA LEU A 144 3.68 18.96 1.68
C LEU A 144 2.23 19.19 1.25
N PHE A 145 1.78 18.50 0.20
CA PHE A 145 0.42 18.63 -0.34
C PHE A 145 -0.53 17.52 0.16
N SER A 146 0.02 16.44 0.72
CA SER A 146 -0.73 15.34 1.34
C SER A 146 -1.01 15.55 2.81
#